data_AF-A0A2G9TBT7-F1
#
_entry.id   AF-A0A2G9TBT7-F1
#
_cell.length_a   1.000
_cell.length_b   1.000
_cell.length_c   1.000
_cell.angle_alpha   90.00
_cell.angle_beta   90.00
_cell.angle_gamma   90.00
#
_symmetry.space_group_name_H-M   'P 1'
#
loop_
_entity.id
_entity.type
_entity.pdbx_description
1 polymer ?
#
loop_
_entity_poly.entity_id
_entity_poly.type
_entity_poly.pdbx_seq_one_letter_code
_entity_poly.pdbx_strand_id
1 'polypeptide(L)'
;VDLDRWFIKIMPKEESRKKDKGDSQPYHIINNYFSIGVDASIAHRFHVMREKYPEKFSSRMRNKLWYFELGTSETLSSSCKNLHEQIDIHCDGETVDLGQDCSLEGIALLNIHSIYGGSDLWGKSRKGKPRFAFHVARSNSDEKMQLQSRVQDIGDGLIELVGLESAMQMGQIKAGVRGARRLSQCSTIVI
;
A
#
# COMPACT_ATOMS: atom_id res chain seq x y z
N VAL A 1 12.01 19.23 12.27
CA VAL A 1 11.33 18.38 11.27
C VAL A 1 9.96 18.17 11.83
N ASP A 2 8.97 18.83 11.26
CA ASP A 2 7.59 18.61 11.63
C ASP A 2 7.14 17.29 10.99
N LEU A 3 6.50 16.44 11.77
CA LEU A 3 6.08 15.10 11.37
C LEU A 3 4.60 14.95 11.68
N ASP A 4 3.83 14.71 10.64
CA ASP A 4 2.39 14.46 10.73
C ASP A 4 2.10 13.16 11.47
N ARG A 5 1.04 13.20 12.27
CA ARG A 5 0.54 12.08 13.06
C ARG A 5 -0.89 11.80 12.66
N TRP A 6 -1.08 10.72 11.91
CA TRP A 6 -2.34 10.39 11.30
C TRP A 6 -3.23 9.61 12.26
N PHE A 7 -4.44 10.12 12.50
CA PHE A 7 -5.41 9.43 13.35
C PHE A 7 -6.24 8.43 12.54
N ILE A 8 -6.33 7.18 13.00
CA ILE A 8 -7.18 6.14 12.39
C ILE A 8 -8.22 5.64 13.38
N LYS A 9 -9.46 5.63 12.90
CA LYS A 9 -10.63 5.07 13.56
C LYS A 9 -11.23 3.97 12.71
N ILE A 10 -11.22 2.74 13.23
CA ILE A 10 -11.88 1.60 12.58
C ILE A 10 -13.29 1.47 13.15
N MET A 11 -14.31 1.48 12.28
CA MET A 11 -15.72 1.37 12.69
C MET A 11 -16.31 0.07 12.15
N PRO A 12 -16.49 -0.97 12.99
CA PRO A 12 -17.13 -2.20 12.53
C PRO A 12 -18.60 -1.96 12.20
N LYS A 13 -19.07 -2.55 11.09
CA LYS A 13 -20.51 -2.61 10.77
C LYS A 13 -21.25 -3.34 11.90
N GLU A 14 -22.47 -2.91 12.22
CA GLU A 14 -23.21 -3.44 13.38
C GLU A 14 -23.39 -4.97 13.35
N GLU A 15 -23.50 -5.55 12.14
CA GLU A 15 -23.65 -6.98 11.92
C GLU A 15 -22.38 -7.78 12.25
N SER A 16 -21.17 -7.21 12.08
CA SER A 16 -19.91 -7.90 12.34
C SER A 16 -19.54 -7.96 13.82
N ARG A 17 -20.13 -7.09 14.65
CA ARG A 17 -19.94 -7.11 16.13
C ARG A 17 -20.37 -8.43 16.78
N LYS A 18 -21.20 -9.23 16.10
CA LYS A 18 -21.78 -10.48 16.64
C LYS A 18 -21.00 -11.75 16.27
N LYS A 19 -20.10 -11.73 15.27
CA LYS A 19 -19.52 -12.96 14.71
C LYS A 19 -18.04 -13.18 15.00
N ASP A 20 -17.21 -12.14 15.06
CA ASP A 20 -15.78 -12.28 15.33
C ASP A 20 -15.27 -11.14 16.22
N LYS A 21 -14.97 -11.44 17.49
CA LYS A 21 -14.13 -10.55 18.31
C LYS A 21 -12.68 -10.79 17.90
N GLY A 22 -12.26 -10.16 16.80
CA GLY A 22 -10.84 -10.01 16.50
C GLY A 22 -10.12 -9.20 17.59
N ASP A 23 -8.80 -9.09 17.48
CA ASP A 23 -8.01 -8.29 18.40
C ASP A 23 -8.45 -6.81 18.36
N SER A 24 -8.44 -6.16 19.51
CA SER A 24 -8.70 -4.72 19.60
C SER A 24 -7.66 -3.93 18.81
N GLN A 25 -8.08 -2.83 18.17
CA GLN A 25 -7.16 -1.90 17.51
C GLN A 25 -6.05 -1.49 18.49
N PRO A 26 -4.77 -1.82 18.21
CA PRO A 26 -3.70 -1.60 19.19
C PRO A 26 -3.34 -0.12 19.32
N TYR A 27 -3.48 0.65 18.24
CA TYR A 27 -3.14 2.08 18.21
C TYR A 27 -4.04 2.85 17.23
N HIS A 28 -4.30 4.11 17.57
CA HIS A 28 -5.06 5.04 16.74
C HIS A 28 -4.19 6.04 15.97
N ILE A 29 -2.86 5.96 16.09
CA ILE A 29 -1.94 6.89 15.46
C ILE A 29 -1.00 6.14 14.52
N ILE A 30 -0.83 6.65 13.30
CA ILE A 30 0.15 6.19 12.30
C ILE A 30 1.08 7.33 11.92
N ASN A 31 2.37 7.07 11.98
CA ASN A 31 3.40 8.04 11.59
C ASN A 31 4.10 7.68 10.27
N ASN A 32 3.98 6.40 9.85
CA ASN A 32 4.75 5.85 8.74
C ASN A 32 3.83 5.52 7.56
N TYR A 33 3.22 4.33 7.60
CA TYR A 33 2.29 3.88 6.59
C TYR A 33 1.30 2.87 7.20
N PHE A 34 0.19 2.67 6.50
CA PHE A 34 -0.83 1.67 6.80
C PHE A 34 -1.34 1.08 5.48
N SER A 35 -1.61 -0.21 5.42
CA SER A 35 -2.02 -0.86 4.17
C SER A 35 -3.19 -1.82 4.34
N ILE A 36 -3.95 -1.98 3.26
CA ILE A 36 -5.07 -2.92 3.14
C ILE A 36 -4.82 -3.78 1.89
N GLY A 37 -5.15 -5.07 1.95
CA GLY A 37 -5.00 -6.00 0.83
C GLY A 37 -3.68 -6.76 0.84
N VAL A 38 -3.07 -6.93 -0.33
CA VAL A 38 -1.96 -7.88 -0.56
C VAL A 38 -0.75 -7.65 0.35
N ASP A 39 -0.37 -6.41 0.64
CA ASP A 39 0.74 -6.10 1.56
C ASP A 39 0.41 -6.57 2.99
N ALA A 40 -0.79 -6.23 3.48
CA ALA A 40 -1.26 -6.64 4.80
C ALA A 40 -1.41 -8.17 4.91
N SER A 41 -1.85 -8.85 3.84
CA SER A 41 -1.96 -10.32 3.78
C SER A 41 -0.60 -11.00 3.95
N ILE A 42 0.43 -10.53 3.24
CA ILE A 42 1.81 -11.04 3.37
C ILE A 42 2.34 -10.79 4.78
N ALA A 43 2.17 -9.57 5.29
CA ALA A 43 2.62 -9.19 6.63
C ALA A 43 1.95 -10.03 7.72
N HIS A 44 0.64 -10.27 7.61
CA HIS A 44 -0.12 -11.11 8.52
C HIS A 44 0.37 -12.57 8.49
N ARG A 45 0.55 -13.17 7.31
CA ARG A 45 1.09 -14.54 7.19
C ARG A 45 2.50 -14.65 7.76
N PHE A 46 3.37 -13.67 7.50
CA PHE A 46 4.71 -13.62 8.07
C PHE A 46 4.65 -13.57 9.61
N HIS A 47 3.78 -12.73 10.16
CA HIS A 47 3.58 -12.63 11.60
C HIS A 47 3.10 -13.96 12.21
N VAL A 48 2.05 -14.56 11.65
CA VAL A 48 1.49 -15.85 12.13
C VAL A 48 2.54 -16.97 12.07
N MET A 49 3.32 -17.06 10.99
CA MET A 49 4.39 -18.06 10.90
C MET A 49 5.50 -17.82 11.93
N ARG A 50 5.81 -16.54 12.21
CA ARG A 50 6.82 -16.18 13.21
C ARG A 50 6.38 -16.52 14.63
N GLU A 51 5.12 -16.25 14.98
CA GLU A 51 4.56 -16.65 16.27
C GLU A 51 4.55 -18.18 16.42
N LYS A 52 4.27 -18.91 15.33
CA LYS A 52 4.21 -20.38 15.34
C LYS A 52 5.58 -21.07 15.39
N TYR A 53 6.60 -20.48 14.75
CA TYR A 53 7.95 -21.08 14.61
C TYR A 53 9.07 -20.08 14.89
N PRO A 54 9.14 -19.46 16.08
CA PRO A 54 10.06 -18.34 16.37
C PRO A 54 11.54 -18.68 16.13
N GLU A 55 11.93 -19.95 16.31
CA GLU A 55 13.28 -20.45 16.09
C GLU A 55 13.75 -20.26 14.63
N LYS A 56 12.82 -20.30 13.66
CA LYS A 56 13.10 -20.11 12.23
C LYS A 56 13.33 -18.64 11.86
N PHE A 57 12.95 -17.70 12.71
CA PHE A 57 12.97 -16.25 12.45
C PHE A 57 14.07 -15.48 13.20
N SER A 58 15.08 -16.20 13.70
CA SER A 58 16.17 -15.61 14.50
C SER A 58 17.28 -14.93 13.68
N SER A 59 17.16 -14.84 12.35
CA SER A 59 18.17 -14.18 11.49
C SER A 59 17.54 -13.19 10.52
N ARG A 60 18.11 -11.99 10.43
CA ARG A 60 17.67 -10.95 9.48
C ARG A 60 17.65 -11.44 8.03
N MET A 61 18.65 -12.22 7.63
CA MET A 61 18.74 -12.75 6.26
C MET A 61 17.63 -13.78 5.99
N ARG A 62 17.41 -14.70 6.93
CA ARG A 62 16.33 -15.69 6.83
C ARG A 62 14.96 -15.02 6.84
N ASN A 63 14.76 -14.00 7.66
CA ASN A 63 13.50 -13.26 7.73
C ASN A 63 13.18 -12.58 6.38
N LYS A 64 14.18 -12.00 5.72
CA LYS A 64 14.01 -11.47 4.36
C LYS A 64 13.64 -12.55 3.35
N LEU A 65 14.27 -13.73 3.44
CA LEU A 65 13.97 -14.85 2.55
C LEU A 65 12.53 -15.37 2.77
N TRP A 66 12.09 -15.52 4.01
CA TRP A 66 10.70 -15.88 4.33
C TRP A 66 9.70 -14.87 3.79
N TYR A 67 9.99 -13.57 3.91
CA TYR A 67 9.11 -12.53 3.37
C TYR A 67 9.01 -12.60 1.84
N PHE A 68 10.13 -12.89 1.17
CA PHE A 68 10.16 -13.10 -0.28
C PHE A 68 9.38 -14.34 -0.72
N GLU A 69 9.54 -15.46 0.00
CA GLU A 69 8.80 -16.69 -0.26
C GLU A 69 7.29 -16.50 -0.09
N LEU A 70 6.87 -15.81 0.97
CA LEU A 70 5.47 -15.48 1.21
C LEU A 70 4.90 -14.55 0.14
N GLY A 71 5.63 -13.53 -0.30
CA GLY A 71 5.21 -12.69 -1.42
C GLY A 71 5.10 -13.45 -2.74
N THR A 72 5.98 -14.42 -2.97
CA THR A 72 5.93 -15.30 -4.14
C THR A 72 4.71 -16.21 -4.09
N SER A 73 4.43 -16.82 -2.93
CA SER A 73 3.20 -17.61 -2.72
C SER A 73 1.95 -16.77 -2.93
N GLU A 74 1.95 -15.52 -2.45
CA GLU A 74 0.83 -14.61 -2.61
C GLU A 74 0.59 -14.22 -4.07
N THR A 75 1.66 -14.06 -4.86
CA THR A 75 1.55 -13.84 -6.31
C THR A 75 0.79 -14.99 -6.99
N LEU A 76 1.01 -16.23 -6.54
CA LEU A 76 0.36 -17.41 -7.09
C LEU A 76 -1.08 -17.61 -6.59
N SER A 77 -1.34 -17.34 -5.30
CA SER A 77 -2.70 -17.48 -4.73
C SER A 77 -3.62 -16.31 -5.05
N SER A 78 -3.05 -15.12 -5.24
CA SER A 78 -3.73 -13.86 -5.50
C SER A 78 -4.95 -13.62 -4.59
N SER A 79 -4.76 -13.74 -3.27
CA SER A 79 -5.85 -13.77 -2.29
C SER A 79 -6.62 -12.45 -2.16
N CYS A 80 -6.04 -11.35 -2.65
CA CYS A 80 -6.65 -10.03 -2.62
C CYS A 80 -7.07 -9.52 -4.01
N LYS A 81 -7.26 -10.42 -4.99
CA LYS A 81 -7.76 -10.05 -6.32
C LYS A 81 -9.02 -9.19 -6.24
N ASN A 82 -9.09 -8.21 -7.13
CA ASN A 82 -10.22 -7.30 -7.29
C ASN A 82 -10.58 -6.51 -6.02
N LEU A 83 -9.59 -6.12 -5.21
CA LEU A 83 -9.84 -5.29 -4.03
C LEU A 83 -10.61 -4.01 -4.38
N HIS A 84 -10.33 -3.41 -5.55
CA HIS A 84 -11.04 -2.24 -6.05
C HIS A 84 -12.55 -2.41 -6.26
N GLU A 85 -13.05 -3.65 -6.40
CA GLU A 85 -14.49 -3.94 -6.49
C GLU A 85 -15.15 -4.03 -5.10
N GLN A 86 -14.34 -4.06 -4.03
CA GLN A 86 -14.80 -4.30 -2.64
C GLN A 86 -14.69 -3.07 -1.74
N ILE A 87 -14.08 -1.99 -2.21
CA ILE A 87 -13.83 -0.78 -1.43
C ILE A 87 -14.24 0.47 -2.21
N ASP A 88 -14.79 1.44 -1.48
CA ASP A 88 -15.03 2.79 -1.98
C ASP A 88 -14.13 3.74 -1.19
N ILE A 89 -13.42 4.65 -1.87
CA ILE A 89 -12.51 5.57 -1.20
C ILE A 89 -12.94 7.01 -1.44
N HIS A 90 -13.00 7.79 -0.37
CA HIS A 90 -13.23 9.23 -0.41
C HIS A 90 -12.01 9.96 0.14
N CYS A 91 -11.44 10.86 -0.66
CA CYS A 91 -10.32 11.71 -0.30
C CYS A 91 -10.78 13.16 -0.24
N ASP A 92 -10.64 13.82 0.91
CA ASP A 92 -11.12 15.20 1.12
C ASP A 92 -12.59 15.42 0.71
N GLY A 93 -13.41 14.37 0.89
CA GLY A 93 -14.84 14.37 0.54
C GLY A 93 -15.17 13.93 -0.89
N GLU A 94 -14.18 13.81 -1.76
CA GLU A 94 -14.36 13.43 -3.16
C GLU A 94 -14.09 11.94 -3.39
N THR A 95 -14.93 11.27 -4.19
CA THR A 95 -14.75 9.86 -4.53
C THR A 95 -13.53 9.67 -5.44
N VAL A 96 -12.67 8.71 -5.09
CA VAL A 96 -11.50 8.35 -5.90
C VAL A 96 -11.87 7.26 -6.90
N ASP A 97 -11.71 7.53 -8.19
CA ASP A 97 -11.82 6.51 -9.23
C ASP A 97 -10.65 5.52 -9.16
N LEU A 98 -10.92 4.30 -8.70
CA LEU A 98 -9.93 3.23 -8.63
C LEU A 98 -9.57 2.66 -10.00
N GLY A 99 -10.37 2.98 -11.04
CA GLY A 99 -10.22 2.57 -12.42
C GLY A 99 -10.65 1.11 -12.62
N GLN A 100 -11.75 0.90 -13.36
CA GLN A 100 -12.29 -0.43 -13.68
C GLN A 100 -11.28 -1.36 -14.39
N ASP A 101 -10.28 -0.79 -15.08
CA ASP A 101 -9.24 -1.55 -15.79
C ASP A 101 -8.01 -1.89 -14.91
N CYS A 102 -7.97 -1.41 -13.66
CA CYS A 102 -6.83 -1.58 -12.77
C CYS A 102 -7.14 -2.63 -11.69
N SER A 103 -6.59 -3.83 -11.83
CA SER A 103 -6.68 -4.88 -10.80
C SER A 103 -5.85 -4.52 -9.55
N LEU A 104 -6.34 -3.57 -8.74
CA LEU A 104 -5.75 -3.32 -7.44
C LEU A 104 -5.98 -4.55 -6.55
N GLU A 105 -4.89 -5.02 -5.95
CA GLU A 105 -4.89 -6.05 -4.91
C GLU A 105 -4.58 -5.46 -3.53
N GLY A 106 -4.18 -4.19 -3.46
CA GLY A 106 -3.90 -3.49 -2.23
C GLY A 106 -3.93 -1.98 -2.36
N ILE A 107 -4.07 -1.31 -1.23
CA ILE A 107 -3.84 0.12 -1.07
C ILE A 107 -2.91 0.36 0.11
N ALA A 108 -2.17 1.46 0.08
CA ALA A 108 -1.34 1.91 1.18
C ALA A 108 -1.49 3.41 1.38
N LEU A 109 -1.62 3.81 2.64
CA LEU A 109 -1.57 5.19 3.12
C LEU A 109 -0.14 5.46 3.57
N LEU A 110 0.56 6.42 2.96
CA LEU A 110 1.96 6.71 3.24
C LEU A 110 2.17 8.15 3.68
N ASN A 111 2.80 8.32 4.84
CA ASN A 111 3.38 9.58 5.28
C ASN A 111 4.85 9.68 4.85
N ILE A 112 5.64 8.61 5.06
CA ILE A 112 7.07 8.59 4.75
C ILE A 112 7.38 8.21 3.29
N HIS A 113 8.48 8.75 2.77
CA HIS A 113 8.96 8.53 1.40
C HIS A 113 9.43 7.12 1.06
N SER A 114 9.69 6.28 2.07
CA SER A 114 10.29 4.97 1.83
C SER A 114 9.65 3.88 2.68
N ILE A 115 9.33 2.76 2.04
CA ILE A 115 8.76 1.57 2.68
C ILE A 115 9.52 0.31 2.26
N TYR A 116 9.10 -0.88 2.72
CA TYR A 116 9.72 -2.17 2.37
C TYR A 116 11.23 -2.24 2.64
N GLY A 117 11.69 -1.58 3.70
CA GLY A 117 13.12 -1.51 4.05
C GLY A 117 13.92 -0.56 3.15
N GLY A 118 13.42 0.67 2.98
CA GLY A 118 14.13 1.78 2.33
C GLY A 118 13.90 1.91 0.81
N SER A 119 12.83 1.31 0.29
CA SER A 119 12.44 1.44 -1.12
C SER A 119 11.56 2.66 -1.33
N ASP A 120 11.89 3.42 -2.37
CA ASP A 120 11.10 4.53 -2.89
C ASP A 120 9.98 3.98 -3.81
N LEU A 121 8.74 4.38 -3.55
CA LEU A 121 7.58 3.94 -4.34
C LEU A 121 7.44 4.65 -5.68
N TRP A 122 8.03 5.83 -5.84
CA TRP A 122 7.89 6.65 -7.04
C TRP A 122 8.92 6.28 -8.11
N GLY A 123 9.87 5.41 -7.75
CA GLY A 123 10.94 4.94 -8.61
C GLY A 123 12.14 5.88 -8.58
N LYS A 124 13.33 5.34 -8.89
CA LYS A 124 14.51 6.19 -9.06
C LYS A 124 14.31 7.03 -10.31
N SER A 125 14.36 8.36 -10.20
CA SER A 125 14.60 9.24 -11.34
C SER A 125 15.92 8.83 -11.99
N ARG A 126 15.86 7.89 -12.93
CA ARG A 126 16.99 7.58 -13.79
C ARG A 126 17.18 8.82 -14.65
N LYS A 127 18.20 9.61 -14.34
CA LYS A 127 18.83 10.52 -15.31
C LYS A 127 19.16 9.68 -16.54
N GLY A 128 18.27 9.68 -17.53
CA GLY A 128 18.43 8.90 -18.77
C GLY A 128 17.19 8.10 -19.17
N LYS A 129 16.33 8.75 -19.96
CA LYS A 129 15.29 8.23 -20.86
C LYS A 129 14.08 7.54 -20.19
N PRO A 130 12.83 7.98 -20.48
CA PRO A 130 11.65 7.27 -20.03
C PRO A 130 11.50 6.04 -20.92
N ARG A 131 11.90 4.86 -20.43
CA ARG A 131 11.41 3.61 -21.00
C ARG A 131 10.29 3.15 -20.08
N PHE A 132 9.11 3.05 -20.67
CA PHE A 132 7.83 2.63 -20.06
C PHE A 132 7.05 3.75 -19.36
N ALA A 133 6.64 4.74 -20.15
CA ALA A 133 5.33 5.34 -19.91
C ALA A 133 4.30 4.20 -20.02
N PHE A 134 3.53 4.00 -18.95
CA PHE A 134 2.40 3.10 -18.95
C PHE A 134 1.49 3.42 -20.14
N HIS A 135 1.03 2.40 -20.86
CA HIS A 135 -0.11 2.53 -21.76
C HIS A 135 -1.35 2.73 -20.89
N VAL A 136 -1.53 3.95 -20.38
CA VAL A 136 -2.77 4.39 -19.75
C VAL A 136 -3.77 4.62 -20.87
N ALA A 137 -4.93 3.97 -20.78
CA ALA A 137 -6.03 4.15 -21.72
C ALA A 137 -6.39 5.65 -21.86
N ARG A 138 -6.74 6.04 -23.09
CA ARG A 138 -6.80 7.42 -23.60
C ARG A 138 -7.99 8.25 -23.08
N SER A 139 -8.05 8.53 -21.78
CA SER A 139 -8.75 9.72 -21.25
C SER A 139 -8.16 10.14 -19.88
N ASN A 140 -8.03 11.46 -19.64
CA ASN A 140 -7.43 12.10 -18.45
C ASN A 140 -5.93 11.85 -18.18
N SER A 141 -5.08 11.94 -19.21
CA SER A 141 -3.62 11.80 -19.08
C SER A 141 -2.97 12.86 -18.17
N ASP A 142 -3.48 14.09 -18.18
CA ASP A 142 -2.77 15.23 -17.60
C ASP A 142 -2.89 15.27 -16.07
N GLU A 143 -4.07 15.02 -15.52
CA GLU A 143 -4.28 14.98 -14.07
C GLU A 143 -3.57 13.80 -13.41
N LYS A 144 -3.62 12.60 -14.02
CA LYS A 144 -2.90 11.42 -13.51
C LYS A 144 -1.39 11.63 -13.54
N MET A 145 -0.87 12.28 -14.59
CA MET A 145 0.56 12.62 -14.70
C MET A 145 0.96 13.68 -13.66
N GLN A 146 0.14 14.72 -13.48
CA GLN A 146 0.35 15.73 -12.45
C GLN A 146 0.36 15.11 -11.05
N LEU A 147 -0.57 14.19 -10.77
CA LEU A 147 -0.64 13.50 -9.50
C LEU A 147 0.64 12.69 -9.24
N GLN A 148 1.12 11.87 -10.17
CA GLN A 148 2.39 11.13 -9.99
C GLN A 148 3.61 12.05 -9.78
N SER A 149 3.57 13.29 -10.25
CA SER A 149 4.67 14.25 -10.11
C SER A 149 4.66 15.05 -8.80
N ARG A 150 3.60 14.95 -7.98
CA ARG A 150 3.52 15.67 -6.70
C ARG A 150 4.65 15.28 -5.75
N VAL A 151 5.13 16.27 -5.01
CA VAL A 151 6.13 16.11 -3.96
C VAL A 151 5.43 15.56 -2.73
N GLN A 152 5.98 14.48 -2.17
CA GLN A 152 5.57 13.98 -0.87
C GLN A 152 6.35 14.77 0.19
N ASP A 153 5.72 15.13 1.30
CA ASP A 153 6.38 15.67 2.49
C ASP A 153 5.81 14.95 3.72
N ILE A 154 6.54 14.95 4.83
CA ILE A 154 6.13 14.21 6.05
C ILE A 154 5.42 15.11 7.06
N GLY A 155 5.32 16.42 6.77
CA GLY A 155 4.77 17.45 7.64
C GLY A 155 3.95 18.51 6.89
N ASP A 156 3.46 18.21 5.68
CA ASP A 156 2.62 19.11 4.89
C ASP A 156 1.12 18.99 5.20
N GLY A 157 0.75 18.10 6.12
CA GLY A 157 -0.64 17.80 6.47
C GLY A 157 -1.35 16.95 5.42
N LEU A 158 -0.61 16.31 4.50
CA LEU A 158 -1.14 15.47 3.44
C LEU A 158 -0.60 14.03 3.54
N ILE A 159 -1.45 13.07 3.22
CA ILE A 159 -1.09 11.65 3.15
C ILE A 159 -1.26 11.14 1.72
N GLU A 160 -0.32 10.29 1.32
CA GLU A 160 -0.34 9.65 0.02
C GLU A 160 -1.24 8.42 0.05
N LEU A 161 -2.28 8.39 -0.79
CA LEU A 161 -3.04 7.19 -1.09
C LEU A 161 -2.41 6.50 -2.29
N VAL A 162 -1.93 5.29 -2.10
CA VAL A 162 -1.16 4.54 -3.11
C VAL A 162 -1.85 3.23 -3.44
N GLY A 163 -1.97 2.93 -4.74
CA GLY A 163 -2.50 1.68 -5.26
C GLY A 163 -1.39 0.65 -5.50
N LEU A 164 -1.64 -0.58 -5.06
CA LEU A 164 -0.80 -1.76 -5.24
C LEU A 164 -1.55 -2.78 -6.10
N GLU A 165 -0.99 -3.13 -7.25
CA GLU A 165 -1.62 -4.03 -8.22
C GLU A 165 -1.36 -5.50 -7.90
N SER A 166 -0.21 -5.84 -7.31
CA SER A 166 0.12 -7.23 -6.97
C SER A 166 1.35 -7.35 -6.09
N ALA A 167 1.54 -8.53 -5.48
CA ALA A 167 2.79 -8.91 -4.84
C ALA A 167 4.00 -8.86 -5.81
N MET A 168 3.80 -9.17 -7.09
CA MET A 168 4.84 -9.03 -8.11
C MET A 168 5.24 -7.57 -8.32
N GLN A 169 4.29 -6.64 -8.37
CA GLN A 169 4.60 -5.20 -8.46
C GLN A 169 5.42 -4.74 -7.25
N MET A 170 5.07 -5.19 -6.04
CA MET A 170 5.84 -4.87 -4.84
C MET A 170 7.30 -5.38 -4.93
N GLY A 171 7.51 -6.57 -5.50
CA GLY A 171 8.86 -7.07 -5.82
C GLY A 171 9.62 -6.19 -6.82
N GLN A 172 8.93 -5.69 -7.85
CA GLN A 172 9.50 -4.76 -8.85
C GLN A 172 9.84 -3.40 -8.27
N ILE A 173 9.01 -2.88 -7.36
CA ILE A 173 9.27 -1.67 -6.56
C ILE A 173 10.52 -1.89 -5.70
N LYS A 174 10.62 -3.04 -5.01
CA LYS A 174 11.79 -3.38 -4.21
C LYS A 174 13.08 -3.41 -5.05
N ALA A 175 13.00 -3.92 -6.27
CA ALA A 175 14.11 -3.94 -7.23
C ALA A 175 14.37 -2.57 -7.90
N GLY A 176 13.48 -1.58 -7.73
CA GLY A 176 13.59 -0.25 -8.33
C GLY A 176 13.39 -0.24 -9.85
N VAL A 177 12.66 -1.22 -10.39
CA VAL A 177 12.38 -1.33 -11.84
C VAL A 177 10.96 -0.87 -12.19
N ARG A 178 10.12 -0.62 -11.19
CA ARG A 178 8.74 -0.12 -11.35
C ARG A 178 8.36 0.75 -10.15
N GLY A 179 7.49 1.74 -10.37
CA GLY A 179 6.86 2.52 -9.31
C GLY A 179 5.45 2.03 -8.97
N ALA A 180 4.95 2.45 -7.81
CA ALA A 180 3.55 2.33 -7.44
C ALA A 180 2.71 3.43 -8.12
N ARG A 181 1.38 3.32 -8.04
CA ARG A 181 0.46 4.32 -8.57
C ARG A 181 -0.06 5.20 -7.43
N ARG A 182 0.27 6.49 -7.42
CA ARG A 182 -0.42 7.47 -6.56
C ARG A 182 -1.89 7.60 -7.01
N LEU A 183 -2.82 7.37 -6.10
CA LEU A 183 -4.27 7.49 -6.32
C LEU A 183 -4.80 8.85 -5.85
N SER A 184 -4.24 9.38 -4.78
CA SER A 184 -4.54 10.71 -4.25
C SER A 184 -3.44 11.20 -3.32
N GLN A 185 -3.44 12.50 -3.04
CA GLN A 185 -2.68 13.14 -1.96
C GLN A 185 -3.63 14.14 -1.31
N CYS A 186 -3.96 13.91 -0.03
CA CYS A 186 -5.13 14.49 0.62
C CYS A 186 -4.96 14.58 2.14
N SER A 187 -5.82 15.33 2.83
CA SER A 187 -5.78 15.52 4.29
C SER A 187 -6.72 14.58 5.06
N THR A 188 -7.71 13.99 4.40
CA THR A 188 -8.66 13.06 5.00
C THR A 188 -8.99 11.91 4.04
N ILE A 189 -9.11 10.70 4.59
CA ILE A 189 -9.45 9.49 3.83
C ILE A 189 -10.52 8.69 4.56
N VAL A 190 -11.55 8.28 3.83
CA VAL A 190 -12.57 7.31 4.27
C VAL A 190 -12.57 6.13 3.30
N ILE A 191 -12.47 4.91 3.84
CA ILE A 191 -12.45 3.62 3.12
C ILE A 191 -13.56 2.74 3.68
#